data_AF-A0A9P1IQH4-F1
#
_entry.id   AF-A0A9P1IQH4-F1
#
_cell.length_a   1.000
_cell.length_b   1.000
_cell.length_c   1.000
_cell.angle_alpha   90.00
_cell.angle_beta   90.00
_cell.angle_gamma   90.00
#
_symmetry.space_group_name_H-M   'P 1'
#
loop_
_entity.id
_entity.type
_entity.pdbx_description
1 polymer ?
#
loop_
_entity_poly.entity_id
_entity_poly.type
_entity_poly.pdbx_seq_one_letter_code
_entity_poly.pdbx_strand_id
1 'polypeptide(L)'
;MNPSTKNLMIPIYYNYHWVFVLTMFLNLYFLHIQSGSVILLCLHRYSTTKYESSSVFWKKYYIFIYFGLLSYGFILTYPVLYFNVLNALKFDEIEQKFSLDVEDYDIPMIGFKIVVGLSTVTYSFLISIIGILTLLQLRHRLSALQTSSKTLRRMTLMTLIITINYDALILWEIINGFVFPNLSQEQSVAFLMSCADVGCFSIPIVILMFDKNLHDLFLEYSKFRGNSRVVSSGIVT
;
A
#
# COMPACT_ATOMS: atom_id res chain seq x y z
N MET A 1 -11.31 -21.73 10.56
CA MET A 1 -10.51 -21.20 11.71
C MET A 1 -9.92 -22.30 12.62
N ASN A 2 -8.62 -22.26 12.93
CA ASN A 2 -7.93 -23.20 13.84
C ASN A 2 -8.37 -22.97 15.31
N PRO A 3 -8.60 -24.02 16.13
CA PRO A 3 -8.97 -23.89 17.56
C PRO A 3 -8.07 -22.96 18.38
N SER A 4 -6.76 -22.87 18.08
CA SER A 4 -5.83 -21.97 18.77
C SER A 4 -6.17 -20.50 18.56
N THR A 5 -6.50 -20.13 17.32
CA THR A 5 -6.86 -18.76 16.93
C THR A 5 -8.22 -18.38 17.51
N LYS A 6 -9.13 -19.35 17.57
CA LYS A 6 -10.48 -19.19 18.13
C LYS A 6 -10.46 -18.88 19.62
N ASN A 7 -9.64 -19.60 20.38
CA ASN A 7 -9.46 -19.38 21.82
C ASN A 7 -8.85 -18.00 22.15
N LEU A 8 -8.12 -17.40 21.20
CA LEU A 8 -7.57 -16.05 21.34
C LEU A 8 -8.58 -14.96 20.95
N MET A 9 -9.31 -15.14 19.85
CA MET A 9 -10.17 -14.11 19.26
C MET A 9 -11.48 -13.89 20.01
N ILE A 10 -12.06 -14.94 20.61
CA ILE A 10 -13.34 -14.85 21.32
C ILE A 10 -13.23 -13.93 22.56
N PRO A 11 -12.25 -14.10 23.47
CA PRO A 11 -12.09 -13.18 24.59
C PRO A 11 -11.83 -11.74 24.16
N ILE A 12 -11.09 -11.53 23.06
CA ILE A 12 -10.80 -10.20 22.51
C ILE A 12 -12.09 -9.58 21.95
N TYR A 13 -12.95 -10.35 21.30
CA TYR A 13 -14.21 -9.84 20.77
C TYR A 13 -15.13 -9.32 21.88
N TYR A 14 -15.33 -10.09 22.95
CA TYR A 14 -16.23 -9.70 24.04
C TYR A 14 -15.68 -8.56 24.90
N ASN A 15 -14.35 -8.49 25.11
CA ASN A 15 -13.75 -7.47 25.99
C ASN A 15 -13.22 -6.25 25.23
N TYR A 16 -12.87 -6.39 23.96
CA TYR A 16 -12.13 -5.40 23.16
C TYR A 16 -12.65 -5.32 21.72
N HIS A 17 -13.97 -5.30 21.52
CA HIS A 17 -14.61 -5.20 20.21
C HIS A 17 -14.04 -4.07 19.32
N TRP A 18 -13.66 -2.94 19.93
CA TRP A 18 -13.04 -1.80 19.25
C TRP A 18 -11.74 -2.14 18.51
N VAL A 19 -11.02 -3.19 18.91
CA VAL A 19 -9.78 -3.63 18.24
C VAL A 19 -10.06 -4.15 16.83
N PHE A 20 -11.18 -4.85 16.63
CA PHE A 20 -11.57 -5.34 15.30
C PHE A 20 -11.96 -4.19 14.37
N VAL A 21 -12.71 -3.22 14.90
CA VAL A 21 -13.10 -2.00 14.21
C VAL A 21 -11.87 -1.18 13.82
N LEU A 22 -10.93 -1.00 14.74
CA LEU A 22 -9.67 -0.31 14.49
C LEU A 22 -8.82 -1.03 13.45
N THR A 23 -8.73 -2.36 13.51
CA THR A 23 -7.95 -3.15 12.55
C THR A 23 -8.50 -3.01 11.14
N MET A 24 -9.82 -3.09 10.96
CA MET A 24 -10.45 -2.87 9.66
C MET A 24 -10.25 -1.44 9.16
N PHE A 25 -10.37 -0.44 10.06
CA PHE A 25 -10.10 0.95 9.73
C PHE A 25 -8.67 1.14 9.22
N LEU A 26 -7.68 0.64 9.96
CA LEU A 26 -6.27 0.79 9.60
C LEU A 26 -5.97 0.11 8.26
N ASN A 27 -6.48 -1.10 8.02
CA ASN A 27 -6.27 -1.80 6.75
C ASN A 27 -6.81 -1.00 5.56
N LEU A 28 -8.04 -0.50 5.65
CA LEU A 28 -8.66 0.26 4.57
C LEU A 28 -8.01 1.65 4.39
N TYR A 29 -7.67 2.30 5.49
CA TYR A 29 -6.96 3.59 5.49
C TYR A 29 -5.58 3.47 4.81
N PHE A 30 -4.81 2.45 5.17
CA PHE A 30 -3.51 2.20 4.56
C PHE A 30 -3.62 1.80 3.09
N LEU A 31 -4.65 1.04 2.68
CA LEU A 31 -4.89 0.75 1.26
C LEU A 31 -5.04 2.03 0.43
N HIS A 32 -5.84 2.99 0.89
CA HIS A 32 -6.04 4.26 0.18
C HIS A 32 -4.77 5.11 0.16
N ILE A 33 -4.04 5.19 1.27
CA ILE A 33 -2.79 5.96 1.35
C ILE A 33 -1.70 5.34 0.49
N GLN A 34 -1.56 4.02 0.50
CA GLN A 34 -0.54 3.32 -0.28
C GLN A 34 -0.83 3.47 -1.77
N SER A 35 -2.08 3.29 -2.18
CA SER A 35 -2.50 3.47 -3.57
C SER A 35 -2.29 4.91 -4.04
N GLY A 36 -2.71 5.89 -3.24
CA GLY A 36 -2.49 7.30 -3.56
C GLY A 36 -1.00 7.69 -3.56
N SER A 37 -0.18 7.08 -2.71
CA SER A 37 1.28 7.30 -2.68
C SER A 37 1.94 6.81 -3.97
N VAL A 38 1.55 5.63 -4.47
CA VAL A 38 2.06 5.10 -5.75
C VAL A 38 1.61 6.00 -6.89
N ILE A 39 0.35 6.44 -6.94
CA ILE A 39 -0.14 7.39 -7.94
C ILE A 39 0.67 8.70 -7.92
N LEU A 40 0.90 9.28 -6.73
CA LEU A 40 1.71 10.49 -6.58
C LEU A 40 3.15 10.28 -7.02
N LEU A 41 3.74 9.12 -6.73
CA LEU A 41 5.08 8.77 -7.20
C LEU A 41 5.12 8.73 -8.74
N CYS A 42 4.13 8.10 -9.38
CA CYS A 42 3.99 8.08 -10.83
C CYS A 42 3.81 9.48 -11.40
N LEU A 43 2.97 10.34 -10.79
CA LEU A 43 2.75 11.72 -11.21
C LEU A 43 3.99 12.59 -11.05
N HIS A 44 4.70 12.46 -9.93
CA HIS A 44 5.98 13.11 -9.69
C HIS A 44 6.98 12.72 -10.78
N ARG A 45 7.06 11.44 -11.12
CA ARG A 45 7.95 10.94 -12.16
C ARG A 45 7.56 11.41 -13.56
N TYR A 46 6.28 11.36 -13.90
CA TYR A 46 5.76 11.85 -15.17
C TYR A 46 6.04 13.34 -15.35
N SER A 47 5.69 14.15 -14.36
CA SER A 47 5.85 15.60 -14.43
C SER A 47 7.32 16.04 -14.46
N THR A 48 8.21 15.38 -13.71
CA THR A 48 9.67 15.67 -13.75
C THR A 48 10.34 15.21 -15.05
N THR A 49 9.78 14.21 -15.74
CA THR A 49 10.25 13.83 -17.07
C THR A 49 9.75 14.77 -18.16
N LYS A 50 8.55 15.37 -18.00
CA LYS A 50 7.92 16.26 -18.99
C LYS A 50 8.26 17.75 -18.83
N TYR A 51 8.29 18.28 -17.60
CA TYR A 51 8.45 19.70 -17.33
C TYR A 51 9.69 19.96 -16.47
N GLU A 52 10.52 20.92 -16.86
CA GLU A 52 11.73 21.29 -16.12
C GLU A 52 11.39 22.01 -14.79
N SER A 53 10.35 22.84 -14.80
CA SER A 53 9.85 23.55 -13.62
C SER A 53 9.18 22.64 -12.57
N SER A 54 8.86 21.40 -12.92
CA SER A 54 8.20 20.44 -12.03
C SER A 54 9.00 20.20 -10.75
N SER A 55 10.34 20.14 -10.84
CA SER A 55 11.21 19.95 -9.68
C SER A 55 11.02 21.02 -8.59
N VAL A 56 10.78 22.27 -8.97
CA VAL A 56 10.53 23.39 -8.05
C VAL A 56 9.14 23.27 -7.42
N PHE A 57 8.13 22.89 -8.21
CA PHE A 57 6.77 22.66 -7.74
C PHE A 57 6.75 21.58 -6.65
N TRP A 58 7.31 20.40 -6.93
CA TRP A 58 7.31 19.30 -5.97
C TRP A 58 8.09 19.65 -4.72
N LYS A 59 9.26 20.30 -4.83
CA LYS A 59 10.01 20.75 -3.65
C LYS A 59 9.19 21.67 -2.73
N LYS A 60 8.34 22.54 -3.29
CA LYS A 60 7.54 23.50 -2.52
C LYS A 60 6.26 22.88 -1.93
N TYR A 61 5.57 22.02 -2.69
CA TYR A 61 4.23 21.56 -2.34
C TYR A 61 4.14 20.09 -1.90
N TYR A 62 5.25 19.33 -1.90
CA TYR A 62 5.24 17.90 -1.56
C TYR A 62 4.48 17.60 -0.25
N ILE A 63 4.77 18.37 0.80
CA ILE A 63 4.20 18.16 2.12
C ILE A 63 2.68 18.43 2.15
N PHE A 64 2.22 19.46 1.45
CA PHE A 64 0.80 19.80 1.36
C PHE A 64 0.02 18.74 0.59
N ILE A 65 0.60 18.23 -0.51
CA ILE A 65 0.02 17.13 -1.28
C ILE A 65 -0.09 15.88 -0.40
N TYR A 66 0.93 15.60 0.43
CA TYR A 66 0.92 14.45 1.33
C TYR A 66 -0.12 14.59 2.46
N PHE A 67 -0.28 15.78 3.06
CA PHE A 67 -1.38 16.05 3.99
C PHE A 67 -2.76 15.87 3.34
N GLY A 68 -2.90 16.28 2.08
CA GLY A 68 -4.09 16.03 1.28
C GLY A 68 -4.37 14.53 1.12
N LEU A 69 -3.33 13.73 0.87
CA LEU A 69 -3.45 12.27 0.77
C LEU A 69 -3.88 11.61 2.09
N LEU A 70 -3.29 12.02 3.21
CA LEU A 70 -3.70 11.51 4.54
C LEU A 70 -5.17 11.82 4.83
N SER A 71 -5.58 13.06 4.53
CA SER A 71 -6.97 13.50 4.70
C SER A 71 -7.92 12.73 3.78
N TYR A 72 -7.53 12.50 2.53
CA TYR A 72 -8.28 11.71 1.56
C TYR A 72 -8.50 10.27 2.04
N GLY A 73 -7.46 9.61 2.57
CA GLY A 73 -7.59 8.27 3.15
C GLY A 73 -8.63 8.25 4.27
N PHE A 74 -8.60 9.23 5.16
CA PHE A 74 -9.54 9.31 6.28
C PHE A 74 -10.99 9.50 5.81
N ILE A 75 -11.21 10.40 4.84
CA ILE A 75 -12.53 10.71 4.27
C ILE A 75 -13.16 9.49 3.61
N LEU A 76 -12.38 8.64 2.93
CA LEU A 76 -12.90 7.44 2.30
C LEU A 76 -13.15 6.30 3.30
N THR A 77 -12.27 6.15 4.29
CA THR A 77 -12.39 5.05 5.26
C THR A 77 -13.48 5.29 6.30
N TYR A 78 -13.62 6.52 6.80
CA TYR A 78 -14.49 6.81 7.95
C TYR A 78 -15.98 6.50 7.70
N PRO A 79 -16.62 6.95 6.61
CA PRO A 79 -18.03 6.65 6.35
C PRO A 79 -18.26 5.15 6.12
N VAL A 80 -17.33 4.50 5.40
CA VAL A 80 -17.41 3.08 5.08
C VAL A 80 -17.37 2.22 6.34
N LEU A 81 -16.58 2.61 7.34
CA LEU A 81 -16.49 1.90 8.62
C LEU A 81 -17.68 2.20 9.55
N TYR A 82 -18.07 3.47 9.64
CA TYR A 82 -19.12 3.95 10.53
C TYR A 82 -20.49 3.36 10.17
N PHE A 83 -20.82 3.31 8.88
CA PHE A 83 -22.12 2.81 8.43
C PHE A 83 -22.18 1.28 8.31
N ASN A 84 -21.06 0.58 8.07
CA ASN A 84 -21.09 -0.84 7.67
C ASN A 84 -20.48 -1.83 8.66
N VAL A 85 -19.59 -1.43 9.59
CA VAL A 85 -18.83 -2.39 10.43
C VAL A 85 -19.23 -2.35 11.90
N LEU A 86 -19.47 -1.15 12.46
CA LEU A 86 -19.81 -0.98 13.87
C LEU A 86 -21.14 -1.64 14.28
N ASN A 87 -22.09 -1.75 13.35
CA ASN A 87 -23.41 -2.33 13.64
C ASN A 87 -23.50 -3.83 13.36
N ALA A 88 -22.38 -4.44 12.97
CA ALA A 88 -22.44 -5.46 11.95
C ALA A 88 -21.76 -6.78 12.37
N LEU A 89 -20.66 -6.71 13.11
CA LEU A 89 -19.87 -7.88 13.49
C LEU A 89 -20.48 -8.57 14.73
N LYS A 90 -21.26 -9.65 14.54
CA LYS A 90 -21.79 -10.48 15.63
C LYS A 90 -21.03 -11.80 15.73
N PHE A 91 -20.80 -12.27 16.95
CA PHE A 91 -20.27 -13.61 17.17
C PHE A 91 -21.45 -14.58 17.32
N ASP A 92 -21.57 -15.54 16.41
CA ASP A 92 -22.55 -16.61 16.52
C ASP A 92 -22.00 -17.68 17.47
N GLU A 93 -22.60 -17.77 18.66
CA GLU A 93 -22.19 -18.71 19.70
C GLU A 93 -22.50 -20.17 19.33
N ILE A 94 -23.44 -20.43 18.42
CA ILE A 94 -23.86 -21.77 18.00
C ILE A 94 -22.94 -22.28 16.90
N GLU A 95 -22.71 -21.49 15.86
CA GLU A 95 -21.79 -21.84 14.77
C GLU A 95 -20.32 -21.61 15.11
N GLN A 96 -20.07 -20.88 16.20
CA GLN A 96 -18.73 -20.52 16.67
C GLN A 96 -17.91 -19.79 15.59
N LYS A 97 -18.58 -18.91 14.86
CA LYS A 97 -18.02 -18.10 13.77
C LYS A 97 -18.41 -16.65 13.98
N PHE A 98 -17.56 -15.75 13.51
CA PHE A 98 -17.96 -14.36 13.33
C PHE A 98 -18.88 -14.30 12.11
N SER A 99 -20.15 -14.00 12.34
CA SER A 99 -21.16 -13.85 11.31
C SER A 99 -21.62 -12.39 11.25
N LEU A 100 -22.01 -12.02 10.05
CA LEU A 100 -22.55 -10.71 9.75
C LEU A 100 -24.07 -10.89 9.77
N ASP A 101 -24.77 -10.24 10.69
CA ASP A 101 -26.17 -10.57 11.04
C ASP A 101 -27.15 -10.26 9.89
N VAL A 102 -27.67 -11.28 9.21
CA VAL A 102 -28.13 -11.22 7.80
C VAL A 102 -29.48 -10.49 7.60
N GLU A 103 -30.27 -10.25 8.65
CA GLU A 103 -31.69 -9.85 8.47
C GLU A 103 -31.93 -8.41 7.94
N ASP A 104 -30.95 -7.51 7.95
CA ASP A 104 -31.09 -6.13 7.42
C ASP A 104 -29.83 -5.65 6.64
N TYR A 105 -29.04 -6.62 6.14
CA TYR A 105 -27.58 -6.50 6.01
C TYR A 105 -27.02 -6.47 4.59
N ASP A 106 -27.84 -6.72 3.58
CA ASP A 106 -27.36 -6.79 2.20
C ASP A 106 -26.92 -5.40 1.67
N ILE A 107 -27.66 -4.34 2.00
CA ILE A 107 -27.43 -3.00 1.43
C ILE A 107 -26.09 -2.37 1.91
N PRO A 108 -25.76 -2.36 3.21
CA PRO A 108 -24.52 -1.74 3.71
C PRO A 108 -23.26 -2.47 3.21
N MET A 109 -23.28 -3.81 3.19
CA MET A 109 -22.13 -4.60 2.75
C MET A 109 -21.93 -4.58 1.23
N ILE A 110 -23.02 -4.53 0.45
CA ILE A 110 -22.94 -4.26 -0.99
C ILE A 110 -22.32 -2.87 -1.23
N GLY A 111 -22.74 -1.85 -0.46
CA GLY A 111 -22.15 -0.52 -0.50
C GLY A 111 -20.65 -0.51 -0.21
N PHE A 112 -20.22 -1.22 0.85
CA PHE A 112 -18.80 -1.42 1.17
C PHE A 112 -18.02 -2.03 0.00
N LYS A 113 -18.51 -3.15 -0.55
CA LYS A 113 -17.86 -3.86 -1.66
C LYS A 113 -17.77 -2.99 -2.91
N ILE A 114 -18.82 -2.23 -3.22
CA ILE A 114 -18.85 -1.33 -4.38
C ILE A 114 -17.85 -0.19 -4.19
N VAL A 115 -17.81 0.46 -3.02
CA VAL A 115 -16.91 1.59 -2.77
C VAL A 115 -15.45 1.16 -2.81
N VAL A 116 -15.10 0.07 -2.13
CA VAL A 116 -13.74 -0.47 -2.13
C VAL A 116 -13.37 -0.96 -3.52
N GLY A 117 -14.22 -1.78 -4.16
CA GLY A 117 -13.97 -2.30 -5.50
C GLY A 117 -13.79 -1.22 -6.56
N LEU A 118 -14.66 -0.21 -6.57
CA LEU A 118 -14.57 0.91 -7.52
C LEU A 118 -13.31 1.75 -7.27
N SER A 119 -12.95 1.98 -6.01
CA SER A 119 -11.71 2.69 -5.65
C SER A 119 -10.48 1.93 -6.14
N THR A 120 -10.42 0.62 -5.87
CA THR A 120 -9.32 -0.28 -6.27
C THR A 120 -9.16 -0.35 -7.79
N VAL A 121 -10.27 -0.49 -8.53
CA VAL A 121 -10.28 -0.43 -10.01
C VAL A 121 -9.77 0.92 -10.50
N THR A 122 -10.25 2.02 -9.93
CA THR A 122 -9.82 3.37 -10.29
C THR A 122 -8.32 3.56 -10.07
N TYR A 123 -7.77 3.05 -8.96
CA TYR A 123 -6.34 3.12 -8.69
C TYR A 123 -5.52 2.36 -9.71
N SER A 124 -5.89 1.11 -10.06
CA SER A 124 -5.20 0.35 -11.10
C SER A 124 -5.15 1.13 -12.41
N PHE A 125 -6.29 1.61 -12.91
CA PHE A 125 -6.35 2.37 -14.16
C PHE A 125 -5.45 3.62 -14.13
N LEU A 126 -5.48 4.41 -13.05
CA LEU A 126 -4.64 5.60 -12.93
C LEU A 126 -3.15 5.22 -12.93
N ILE A 127 -2.77 4.19 -12.18
CA ILE A 127 -1.39 3.72 -12.06
C ILE A 127 -0.88 3.22 -13.42
N SER A 128 -1.66 2.38 -14.13
CA SER A 128 -1.26 1.87 -15.44
C SER A 128 -1.15 2.99 -16.47
N ILE A 129 -2.13 3.92 -16.54
CA ILE A 129 -2.12 5.03 -17.50
C ILE A 129 -0.91 5.94 -17.26
N ILE A 130 -0.70 6.41 -16.02
CA ILE A 130 0.40 7.31 -15.70
C ILE A 130 1.76 6.59 -15.86
N GLY A 131 1.82 5.31 -15.52
CA GLY A 131 2.99 4.45 -15.74
C GLY A 131 3.38 4.37 -17.22
N ILE A 132 2.41 4.09 -18.11
CA ILE A 132 2.62 4.05 -19.56
C ILE A 132 3.05 5.42 -20.10
N LEU A 133 2.38 6.50 -19.68
CA LEU A 133 2.74 7.86 -20.08
C LEU A 133 4.18 8.22 -19.66
N THR A 134 4.59 7.78 -18.47
CA THR A 134 5.96 7.98 -17.96
C THR A 134 6.99 7.23 -18.80
N LEU A 135 6.69 5.99 -19.22
CA LEU A 135 7.55 5.20 -20.12
C LEU A 135 7.72 5.88 -21.48
N LEU A 136 6.62 6.32 -22.09
CA LEU A 136 6.63 6.98 -23.39
C LEU A 136 7.46 8.28 -23.34
N GLN A 137 7.26 9.09 -22.31
CA GLN A 137 8.01 10.33 -22.12
C GLN A 137 9.50 10.08 -21.87
N LEU A 138 9.84 9.05 -21.08
CA LEU A 138 11.22 8.66 -20.84
C LEU A 138 11.91 8.26 -22.15
N ARG A 139 11.24 7.44 -22.98
CA ARG A 139 11.79 7.00 -24.28
C ARG A 139 12.08 8.20 -25.17
N HIS A 140 11.15 9.15 -25.27
CA HIS A 140 11.31 10.38 -26.05
C HIS A 140 12.48 11.25 -25.55
N ARG A 141 12.65 11.37 -24.21
CA ARG A 141 13.74 12.18 -23.64
C ARG A 141 15.10 11.50 -23.74
N LEU A 142 15.16 10.17 -23.67
CA LEU A 142 16.38 9.38 -23.85
C LEU A 142 16.89 9.42 -25.29
N SER A 143 16.00 9.48 -26.30
CA SER A 143 16.42 9.72 -27.68
C SER A 143 17.00 11.13 -27.89
N ALA A 144 16.71 12.08 -27.02
CA ALA A 144 17.10 13.48 -27.16
C ALA A 144 18.36 13.89 -26.35
N LEU A 145 18.75 13.17 -25.29
CA LEU A 145 19.82 13.59 -24.37
C LEU A 145 20.78 12.43 -24.00
N GLN A 146 22.05 12.55 -24.41
CA GLN A 146 23.09 11.52 -24.24
C GLN A 146 23.70 11.45 -22.82
N THR A 147 23.68 12.53 -22.02
CA THR A 147 24.57 12.66 -20.83
C THR A 147 23.88 12.79 -19.46
N SER A 148 22.64 13.32 -19.34
CA SER A 148 21.90 13.34 -18.05
C SER A 148 21.14 12.04 -17.74
N SER A 149 21.29 11.04 -18.62
CA SER A 149 20.39 9.90 -18.76
C SER A 149 20.50 8.85 -17.64
N LYS A 150 21.66 8.65 -17.00
CA LYS A 150 21.88 7.50 -16.12
C LYS A 150 21.12 7.58 -14.79
N THR A 151 21.18 8.72 -14.09
CA THR A 151 20.48 8.90 -12.80
C THR A 151 18.98 8.97 -13.01
N LEU A 152 18.53 9.70 -14.04
CA LEU A 152 17.13 9.76 -14.42
C LEU A 152 16.61 8.36 -14.78
N ARG A 153 17.34 7.59 -15.59
CA ARG A 153 16.93 6.23 -15.96
C ARG A 153 16.78 5.30 -14.75
N ARG A 154 17.69 5.38 -13.77
CA ARG A 154 17.61 4.58 -12.54
C ARG A 154 16.39 4.93 -11.69
N MET A 155 16.15 6.22 -11.45
CA MET A 155 14.97 6.68 -10.70
C MET A 155 13.65 6.32 -11.41
N THR A 156 13.60 6.39 -12.74
CA THR A 156 12.40 5.94 -13.49
C THR A 156 12.24 4.44 -13.42
N LEU A 157 13.31 3.67 -13.59
CA LEU A 157 13.26 2.20 -13.50
C LEU A 157 12.73 1.75 -12.14
N MET A 158 13.25 2.33 -11.07
CA MET A 158 12.80 2.08 -9.71
C MET A 158 11.30 2.38 -9.54
N THR A 159 10.86 3.56 -10.01
CA THR A 159 9.44 3.94 -9.97
C THR A 159 8.57 2.95 -10.76
N LEU A 160 9.04 2.52 -11.93
CA LEU A 160 8.32 1.56 -12.79
C LEU A 160 8.22 0.18 -12.15
N ILE A 161 9.30 -0.30 -11.52
CA ILE A 161 9.28 -1.58 -10.79
C ILE A 161 8.25 -1.50 -9.67
N ILE A 162 8.23 -0.42 -8.89
CA ILE A 162 7.22 -0.20 -7.84
C ILE A 162 5.81 -0.19 -8.43
N THR A 163 5.63 0.57 -9.52
CA THR A 163 4.33 0.72 -10.22
C THR A 163 3.82 -0.64 -10.70
N ILE A 164 4.66 -1.44 -11.38
CA ILE A 164 4.30 -2.75 -11.94
C ILE A 164 3.98 -3.75 -10.83
N ASN A 165 4.82 -3.82 -9.79
CA ASN A 165 4.57 -4.74 -8.68
C ASN A 165 3.25 -4.39 -7.98
N TYR A 166 2.99 -3.10 -7.74
CA TYR A 166 1.79 -2.66 -7.05
C TYR A 166 0.52 -2.84 -7.91
N ASP A 167 0.60 -2.51 -9.21
CA ASP A 167 -0.53 -2.70 -10.14
C ASP A 167 -0.86 -4.19 -10.32
N ALA A 168 0.14 -5.08 -10.34
CA ALA A 168 -0.09 -6.52 -10.37
C ALA A 168 -0.83 -7.04 -9.11
N LEU A 169 -0.49 -6.51 -7.93
CA LEU A 169 -1.18 -6.85 -6.68
C LEU A 169 -2.65 -6.38 -6.70
N ILE A 170 -2.91 -5.16 -7.15
CA ILE A 170 -4.26 -4.60 -7.26
C ILE A 170 -5.10 -5.33 -8.32
N LEU A 171 -4.54 -5.59 -9.50
CA LEU A 171 -5.26 -6.32 -10.56
C LEU A 171 -5.67 -7.71 -10.10
N TRP A 172 -4.81 -8.36 -9.32
CA TRP A 172 -5.11 -9.65 -8.75
C TRP A 172 -6.24 -9.58 -7.69
N GLU A 173 -6.27 -8.53 -6.87
CA GLU A 173 -7.38 -8.27 -5.94
C GLU A 173 -8.72 -8.11 -6.69
N ILE A 174 -8.71 -7.36 -7.80
CA ILE A 174 -9.88 -7.18 -8.66
C ILE A 174 -10.34 -8.53 -9.24
N ILE A 175 -9.40 -9.35 -9.74
CA ILE A 175 -9.70 -10.67 -10.29
C ILE A 175 -10.33 -11.57 -9.22
N ASN A 176 -9.77 -11.63 -8.01
CA ASN A 176 -10.35 -12.47 -6.96
C ASN A 176 -11.71 -11.96 -6.46
N GLY A 177 -11.87 -10.63 -6.34
CA GLY A 177 -13.12 -10.03 -5.88
C GLY A 177 -14.27 -10.18 -6.86
N PHE A 178 -14.01 -10.14 -8.17
CA PHE A 178 -15.04 -10.14 -9.21
C PHE A 178 -15.13 -11.45 -10.00
N VAL A 179 -14.01 -12.10 -10.33
CA VAL A 179 -13.96 -13.28 -11.22
C VAL A 179 -14.10 -14.58 -10.44
N PHE A 180 -13.62 -14.63 -9.18
CA PHE A 180 -13.67 -15.83 -8.33
C PHE A 180 -14.49 -15.61 -7.04
N PRO A 181 -15.79 -15.25 -7.13
CA PRO A 181 -16.62 -14.96 -5.95
C PRO A 181 -16.82 -16.16 -5.01
N ASN A 182 -16.51 -17.38 -5.47
CA ASN A 182 -16.66 -18.62 -4.71
C ASN A 182 -15.41 -19.04 -3.93
N LEU A 183 -14.32 -18.25 -3.95
CA LEU A 183 -13.23 -18.47 -3.01
C LEU A 183 -13.74 -18.28 -1.58
N SER A 184 -13.38 -19.17 -0.66
CA SER A 184 -13.79 -19.02 0.73
C SER A 184 -13.32 -17.65 1.27
N GLN A 185 -14.20 -16.96 2.01
CA GLN A 185 -13.91 -15.62 2.56
C GLN A 185 -12.61 -15.61 3.38
N GLU A 186 -12.29 -16.71 4.08
CA GLU A 186 -11.04 -16.89 4.81
C GLU A 186 -9.79 -16.86 3.89
N GLN A 187 -9.85 -17.51 2.70
CA GLN A 187 -8.73 -17.53 1.75
C GLN A 187 -8.53 -16.20 1.04
N SER A 188 -9.62 -15.50 0.72
CA SER A 188 -9.57 -14.17 0.10
C SER A 188 -8.91 -13.14 1.04
N VAL A 189 -9.31 -13.12 2.32
CA VAL A 189 -8.78 -12.18 3.33
C VAL A 189 -7.32 -12.49 3.67
N ALA A 190 -6.95 -13.76 3.88
CA ALA A 190 -5.57 -14.14 4.18
C ALA A 190 -4.61 -13.78 3.03
N PHE A 191 -5.06 -13.95 1.79
CA PHE A 191 -4.29 -13.57 0.62
C PHE A 191 -4.19 -12.04 0.47
N LEU A 192 -5.29 -11.31 0.70
CA LEU A 192 -5.31 -9.84 0.71
C LEU A 192 -4.28 -9.26 1.69
N MET A 193 -4.25 -9.77 2.93
CA MET A 193 -3.28 -9.38 3.95
C MET A 193 -1.84 -9.67 3.50
N SER A 194 -1.62 -10.85 2.90
CA SER A 194 -0.29 -11.22 2.38
C SER A 194 0.17 -10.30 1.24
N CYS A 195 -0.75 -9.89 0.36
CA CYS A 195 -0.45 -8.94 -0.72
C CYS A 195 -0.21 -7.52 -0.21
N ALA A 196 -0.96 -7.07 0.78
CA ALA A 196 -0.73 -5.79 1.45
C ALA A 196 0.66 -5.76 2.09
N ASP A 197 1.07 -6.85 2.76
CA ASP A 197 2.41 -6.99 3.33
C ASP A 197 3.49 -6.94 2.24
N VAL A 198 3.34 -7.70 1.15
CA VAL A 198 4.27 -7.68 0.02
C VAL A 198 4.35 -6.29 -0.62
N GLY A 199 3.22 -5.59 -0.75
CA GLY A 199 3.17 -4.20 -1.21
C GLY A 199 3.92 -3.26 -0.27
N CYS A 200 3.73 -3.41 1.04
CA CYS A 200 4.40 -2.58 2.06
C CYS A 200 5.92 -2.81 2.11
N PHE A 201 6.38 -4.05 1.96
CA PHE A 201 7.81 -4.38 2.01
C PHE A 201 8.54 -4.19 0.68
N SER A 202 7.86 -4.37 -0.46
CA SER A 202 8.48 -4.23 -1.78
C SER A 202 8.97 -2.81 -2.06
N ILE A 203 8.24 -1.78 -1.61
CA ILE A 203 8.59 -0.38 -1.85
C ILE A 203 9.94 0.00 -1.19
N PRO A 204 10.15 -0.20 0.13
CA PRO A 204 11.44 0.03 0.79
C PRO A 204 12.60 -0.77 0.19
N ILE A 205 12.37 -2.03 -0.17
CA ILE A 205 13.40 -2.90 -0.76
C ILE A 205 13.84 -2.34 -2.12
N VAL A 206 12.89 -1.96 -2.97
CA VAL A 206 13.20 -1.37 -4.29
C VAL A 206 13.90 -0.03 -4.13
N ILE A 207 13.54 0.80 -3.14
CA ILE A 207 14.30 2.02 -2.83
C ILE A 207 15.74 1.69 -2.45
N LEU A 208 15.97 0.78 -1.51
CA LEU A 208 17.31 0.40 -1.02
C LEU A 208 18.20 -0.20 -2.09
N MET A 209 17.64 -0.97 -3.03
CA MET A 209 18.40 -1.62 -4.10
C MET A 209 18.81 -0.65 -5.22
N PHE A 210 17.98 0.34 -5.53
CA PHE A 210 18.16 1.18 -6.72
C PHE A 210 18.62 2.61 -6.43
N ASP A 211 18.46 3.10 -5.19
CA ASP A 211 18.99 4.39 -4.77
C ASP A 211 20.42 4.24 -4.24
N LYS A 212 21.39 4.71 -5.04
CA LYS A 212 22.80 4.70 -4.67
C LYS A 212 23.11 5.53 -3.44
N ASN A 213 22.42 6.65 -3.24
CA ASN A 213 22.70 7.52 -2.10
C ASN A 213 22.30 6.83 -0.79
N LEU A 214 21.17 6.11 -0.79
CA LEU A 214 20.74 5.31 0.36
C LEU A 214 21.61 4.07 0.56
N HIS A 215 22.04 3.42 -0.53
CA HIS A 215 22.96 2.29 -0.45
C HIS A 215 24.32 2.70 0.15
N ASP A 216 24.89 3.82 -0.32
CA ASP A 216 26.17 4.33 0.17
C ASP A 216 26.07 4.76 1.63
N LEU A 217 24.96 5.42 2.03
CA LEU A 217 24.67 5.76 3.43
C LEU A 217 24.55 4.51 4.31
N PHE A 218 23.89 3.45 3.82
CA PHE A 218 23.74 2.19 4.56
C PHE A 218 25.09 1.48 4.71
N LEU A 219 25.91 1.48 3.67
CA LEU A 219 27.28 0.96 3.72
C LEU A 219 28.15 1.77 4.69
N GLU A 220 28.04 3.09 4.72
CA GLU A 220 28.73 3.95 5.68
C GLU A 220 28.29 3.66 7.11
N TYR A 221 26.98 3.56 7.35
CA TYR A 221 26.43 3.21 8.67
C TYR A 221 26.87 1.81 9.13
N SER A 222 26.87 0.82 8.23
CA SER A 222 27.32 -0.54 8.55
C SER A 222 28.82 -0.61 8.84
N LYS A 223 29.66 0.17 8.15
CA LYS A 223 31.09 0.33 8.47
C LYS A 223 31.29 0.99 9.83
N PHE A 224 30.52 2.02 10.15
CA PHE A 224 30.56 2.68 11.46
C PHE A 224 30.18 1.72 12.58
N ARG A 225 29.12 0.92 12.41
CA ARG A 225 28.67 -0.10 13.38
C ARG A 225 29.65 -1.27 13.50
N GLY A 226 30.29 -1.66 12.39
CA GLY A 226 31.36 -2.67 12.36
C GLY A 226 32.59 -2.22 13.13
N ASN A 227 33.07 -0.99 12.89
CA ASN A 227 34.18 -0.41 13.65
C ASN A 227 33.84 -0.20 15.13
N SER A 228 32.60 0.16 15.46
CA SER A 228 32.14 0.30 16.85
C SER A 228 32.18 -1.03 17.62
N ARG A 229 31.93 -2.17 16.95
CA ARG A 229 32.05 -3.50 17.54
C ARG A 229 33.50 -3.96 17.69
N VAL A 230 34.38 -3.61 16.74
CA VAL A 230 35.81 -3.95 16.81
C VAL A 230 36.50 -3.15 17.92
N VAL A 231 36.11 -1.90 18.14
CA VAL A 231 36.63 -1.07 19.25
C VAL A 231 36.09 -1.54 20.62
N SER A 232 34.89 -2.14 20.70
CA SER A 232 34.40 -2.70 21.96
C SER A 232 34.90 -4.12 22.28
N SER A 233 35.57 -4.80 21.33
CA SER A 233 36.18 -6.12 21.54
C SER A 233 37.70 -6.08 21.69
N GLY A 234 38.32 -4.90 21.58
CA GLY A 234 39.74 -4.70 21.85
C GLY A 234 39.93 -3.97 23.18
N ILE A 235 40.61 -4.64 24.12
CA ILE A 235 41.00 -4.23 25.49
C ILE A 235 40.06 -4.75 26.59
N VAL A 236 40.35 -5.99 27.01
CA VAL A 236 40.69 -6.48 28.37
C VAL A 236 41.16 -7.92 28.08
N THR A 237 42.43 -8.34 28.12
CA THR A 237 43.66 -8.05 28.88
C THR A 237 44.82 -8.63 28.08
#